data_AF-A0AAF0W530-F1
#
_entry.id   AF-A0AAF0W530-F1
#
_cell.length_a   1.000
_cell.length_b   1.000
_cell.length_c   1.000
_cell.angle_alpha   90.00
_cell.angle_beta   90.00
_cell.angle_gamma   90.00
#
_symmetry.space_group_name_H-M   'P 1'
#
loop_
_entity.id
_entity.type
_entity.pdbx_description
1 polymer ?
#
loop_
_entity_poly.entity_id
_entity_poly.type
_entity_poly.pdbx_seq_one_letter_code
_entity_poly.pdbx_strand_id
1 'polypeptide(L)'
;MAQVYYSYSPSIPLSERLIFQVKVSYSGDPIKAIADEIYGDLHHNHGNIESLRHKAILTPLNESVHKINREIMNRLPGNSRVYKSCDTICKGSSTYGSDEILYPPEYLNTLRFSGMPNHELKLKEGVPIMLLCNLNPKKTYIPRITMSPADKLVPFVLKRKQFPVAVCYAMTINKSQRQTVKSVGLYLPNPVFNHGQLYVAVSRVTSPLGLKIVCVDQDEACTGYTKNIVYHEIDKWILYPLGSLLFGLNR
;
A
#
# COMPACT_ATOMS: atom_id res chain seq x y z
N MET A 1 -6.62 -17.16 -11.80
CA MET A 1 -6.22 -17.85 -10.56
C MET A 1 -4.71 -17.74 -10.41
N ALA A 2 -4.21 -17.23 -9.28
CA ALA A 2 -2.77 -17.17 -9.02
C ALA A 2 -2.29 -18.56 -8.55
N GLN A 3 -1.31 -19.13 -9.23
CA GLN A 3 -0.64 -20.35 -8.81
C GLN A 3 0.81 -20.01 -8.48
N VAL A 4 1.23 -20.38 -7.27
CA VAL A 4 2.60 -20.19 -6.79
C VAL A 4 3.40 -21.42 -7.19
N TYR A 5 4.46 -21.21 -7.97
CA TYR A 5 5.38 -22.25 -8.40
C TYR A 5 6.78 -21.94 -7.88
N TYR A 6 7.47 -22.99 -7.46
CA TYR A 6 8.91 -22.96 -7.23
C TYR A 6 9.58 -23.51 -8.48
N SER A 7 10.43 -22.73 -9.14
CA SER A 7 11.30 -23.28 -10.19
C SER A 7 12.59 -23.77 -9.54
N TYR A 8 12.72 -25.08 -9.31
CA TYR A 8 14.01 -25.68 -8.98
C TYR A 8 14.75 -25.96 -10.29
N SER A 9 15.74 -25.13 -10.62
CA SER A 9 16.71 -25.43 -11.68
C SER A 9 18.08 -25.72 -11.08
N PRO A 10 18.65 -26.93 -11.29
CA PRO A 10 20.01 -27.26 -10.85
C PRO A 10 21.08 -26.35 -11.44
N SER A 11 20.81 -25.71 -12.58
CA SER A 11 21.76 -24.82 -13.27
C SER A 11 21.84 -23.40 -12.71
N ILE A 12 20.96 -23.02 -11.79
CA ILE A 12 20.93 -21.68 -11.17
C ILE A 12 21.70 -21.72 -9.85
N PRO A 13 22.56 -20.73 -9.51
CA PRO A 13 23.28 -20.66 -8.24
C PRO A 13 22.35 -20.71 -7.02
N LEU A 14 22.76 -21.31 -5.90
CA LEU A 14 21.92 -21.47 -4.70
C LEU A 14 21.34 -20.14 -4.17
N SER A 15 22.09 -19.05 -4.29
CA SER A 15 21.70 -17.66 -3.98
C SER A 15 20.57 -17.11 -4.86
N GLU A 16 20.30 -17.77 -5.98
CA GLU A 16 19.29 -17.43 -6.98
C GLU A 16 18.19 -18.50 -7.10
N ARG A 17 18.26 -19.60 -6.34
CA ARG A 17 17.26 -20.70 -6.38
C ARG A 17 15.96 -20.41 -5.64
N LEU A 18 15.91 -19.37 -4.81
CA LEU A 18 14.70 -18.90 -4.13
C LEU A 18 13.95 -17.88 -5.01
N ILE A 19 13.65 -18.22 -6.27
CA ILE A 19 12.76 -17.40 -7.11
C ILE A 19 11.33 -17.87 -6.84
N PHE A 20 10.56 -17.06 -6.13
CA PHE A 20 9.11 -17.22 -6.08
C PHE A 20 8.55 -16.84 -7.45
N GLN A 21 8.06 -17.82 -8.21
CA GLN A 21 7.33 -17.56 -9.43
C GLN A 21 5.84 -17.60 -9.11
N VAL A 22 5.17 -16.47 -9.26
CA VAL A 22 3.72 -16.42 -9.13
C VAL A 22 3.18 -16.06 -10.49
N LYS A 23 2.73 -17.08 -11.22
CA LYS A 23 2.20 -16.88 -12.56
C LYS A 23 0.86 -16.19 -12.43
N VAL A 24 0.85 -14.91 -12.76
CA VAL A 24 -0.37 -14.10 -12.76
C VAL A 24 -0.55 -13.58 -14.18
N SER A 25 -1.47 -14.20 -14.88
CA SER A 25 -1.85 -13.78 -16.23
C SER A 25 -2.93 -12.71 -16.11
N TYR A 26 -2.60 -11.49 -16.49
CA TYR A 26 -3.55 -10.42 -16.75
C TYR A 26 -3.16 -9.71 -18.05
N SER A 27 -4.13 -9.10 -18.71
CA SER A 27 -3.91 -8.26 -19.87
C SER A 27 -4.20 -6.81 -19.53
N GLY A 28 -3.44 -5.88 -20.12
CA GLY A 28 -3.60 -4.45 -19.89
C GLY A 28 -2.95 -3.95 -18.59
N ASP A 29 -3.56 -2.93 -17.99
CA ASP A 29 -3.01 -2.18 -16.86
C ASP A 29 -2.93 -3.03 -15.57
N PRO A 30 -1.74 -3.17 -14.95
CA PRO A 30 -1.53 -4.02 -13.78
C PRO A 30 -2.24 -3.52 -12.52
N ILE A 31 -2.43 -2.20 -12.37
CA ILE A 31 -3.16 -1.60 -11.26
C ILE A 31 -4.66 -1.89 -11.40
N LYS A 32 -5.20 -1.80 -12.63
CA LYS A 32 -6.60 -2.15 -12.89
C LYS A 32 -6.85 -3.63 -12.63
N ALA A 33 -5.96 -4.50 -13.12
CA ALA A 33 -6.05 -5.94 -12.93
C ALA A 33 -6.12 -6.34 -11.43
N ILE A 34 -5.23 -5.80 -10.59
CA ILE A 34 -5.25 -6.13 -9.15
C ILE A 34 -6.45 -5.50 -8.42
N ALA A 35 -6.91 -4.31 -8.85
CA ALA A 35 -8.10 -3.69 -8.30
C ALA A 35 -9.35 -4.52 -8.58
N ASP A 36 -9.50 -5.03 -9.81
CA ASP A 36 -10.64 -5.85 -10.23
C ASP A 36 -10.63 -7.20 -9.51
N GLU A 37 -9.47 -7.81 -9.36
CA GLU A 37 -9.37 -9.11 -8.69
C GLU A 37 -9.74 -9.02 -7.19
N ILE A 38 -9.39 -7.94 -6.50
CA ILE A 38 -9.65 -7.79 -5.05
C ILE A 38 -11.04 -7.21 -4.78
N TYR A 39 -11.39 -6.13 -5.47
CA TYR A 39 -12.61 -5.37 -5.18
C TYR A 39 -13.77 -5.73 -6.11
N GLY A 40 -13.53 -6.46 -7.20
CA GLY A 40 -14.54 -6.80 -8.19
C GLY A 40 -15.09 -5.55 -8.85
N ASP A 41 -16.39 -5.56 -9.11
CA ASP A 41 -17.08 -4.38 -9.66
C ASP A 41 -17.19 -3.25 -8.61
N LEU A 42 -16.34 -2.24 -8.77
CA LEU A 42 -16.30 -1.05 -7.93
C LEU A 42 -17.57 -0.18 -8.04
N HIS A 43 -18.37 -0.28 -9.11
CA HIS A 43 -19.63 0.45 -9.21
C HIS A 43 -20.70 -0.13 -8.28
N HIS A 44 -20.79 -1.46 -8.19
CA HIS A 44 -21.82 -2.12 -7.39
C HIS A 44 -21.37 -2.43 -5.95
N ASN A 45 -20.07 -2.65 -5.73
CA ASN A 45 -19.57 -3.13 -4.43
C ASN A 45 -19.01 -2.02 -3.51
N HIS A 46 -18.97 -0.76 -3.96
CA HIS A 46 -18.52 0.35 -3.11
C HIS A 46 -19.43 0.51 -1.88
N GLY A 47 -18.85 0.91 -0.74
CA GLY A 47 -19.61 1.08 0.51
C GLY A 47 -20.09 -0.19 1.21
N ASN A 48 -19.92 -1.39 0.61
CA ASN A 48 -20.23 -2.65 1.31
C ASN A 48 -19.18 -2.93 2.39
N ILE A 49 -19.50 -2.57 3.64
CA ILE A 49 -18.59 -2.65 4.79
C ILE A 49 -18.09 -4.08 5.03
N GLU A 50 -18.97 -5.08 4.97
CA GLU A 50 -18.60 -6.49 5.22
C GLU A 50 -17.60 -7.02 4.19
N SER A 51 -17.77 -6.63 2.92
CA SER A 51 -16.83 -6.95 1.85
C SER A 51 -15.49 -6.23 2.02
N LEU A 52 -15.53 -4.91 2.28
CA LEU A 52 -14.34 -4.06 2.33
C LEU A 52 -13.46 -4.33 3.56
N ARG A 53 -14.07 -4.65 4.70
CA ARG A 53 -13.40 -4.88 5.99
C ARG A 53 -12.24 -5.89 5.92
N HIS A 54 -12.32 -6.83 4.99
CA HIS A 54 -11.39 -7.94 4.89
C HIS A 54 -10.49 -7.89 3.66
N LYS A 55 -10.54 -6.80 2.89
CA LYS A 55 -9.84 -6.65 1.62
C LYS A 55 -8.81 -5.52 1.70
N ALA A 56 -7.62 -5.75 1.17
CA ALA A 56 -6.62 -4.70 0.97
C ALA A 56 -5.68 -5.03 -0.20
N ILE A 57 -5.16 -4.00 -0.86
CA ILE A 57 -3.99 -4.13 -1.73
C ILE A 57 -2.75 -3.67 -0.96
N LEU A 58 -1.73 -4.49 -0.91
CA LEU A 58 -0.45 -4.25 -0.26
C LEU A 58 0.63 -4.01 -1.30
N THR A 59 1.50 -3.04 -1.05
CA THR A 59 2.62 -2.72 -1.94
C THR A 59 3.80 -2.18 -1.13
N PRO A 60 5.06 -2.31 -1.58
CA PRO A 60 6.20 -1.85 -0.78
C PRO A 60 6.32 -0.32 -0.67
N LEU A 61 5.89 0.43 -1.71
CA LEU A 61 6.16 1.87 -1.81
C LEU A 61 4.91 2.73 -1.59
N ASN A 62 5.05 3.85 -0.86
CA ASN A 62 3.94 4.81 -0.68
C ASN A 62 3.49 5.42 -2.02
N GLU A 63 4.40 5.62 -2.99
CA GLU A 63 4.03 6.12 -4.32
C GLU A 63 3.03 5.19 -5.01
N SER A 64 3.29 3.88 -4.97
CA SER A 64 2.40 2.85 -5.53
C SER A 64 1.05 2.82 -4.82
N VAL A 65 1.04 3.01 -3.48
CA VAL A 65 -0.21 3.19 -2.72
C VAL A 65 -1.02 4.37 -3.26
N HIS A 66 -0.38 5.49 -3.57
CA HIS A 66 -1.06 6.66 -4.12
C HIS A 66 -1.59 6.41 -5.53
N LYS A 67 -0.81 5.76 -6.40
CA LYS A 67 -1.25 5.41 -7.76
C LYS A 67 -2.48 4.49 -7.73
N ILE A 68 -2.44 3.41 -6.95
CA ILE A 68 -3.54 2.44 -6.84
C ILE A 68 -4.79 3.08 -6.23
N ASN A 69 -4.67 3.79 -5.10
CA ASN A 69 -5.82 4.43 -4.48
C ASN A 69 -6.44 5.49 -5.40
N ARG A 70 -5.63 6.25 -6.15
CA ARG A 70 -6.14 7.24 -7.10
C ARG A 70 -6.91 6.59 -8.25
N GLU A 71 -6.38 5.51 -8.81
CA GLU A 71 -7.04 4.76 -9.87
C GLU A 71 -8.40 4.23 -9.42
N ILE A 72 -8.45 3.57 -8.25
CA ILE A 72 -9.71 3.06 -7.68
C ILE A 72 -10.69 4.22 -7.43
N MET A 73 -10.23 5.33 -6.84
CA MET A 73 -11.06 6.51 -6.56
C MET A 73 -11.67 7.13 -7.83
N ASN A 74 -10.97 7.08 -8.96
CA ASN A 74 -11.47 7.59 -10.24
C ASN A 74 -12.59 6.72 -10.82
N ARG A 75 -12.55 5.41 -10.56
CA ARG A 75 -13.53 4.43 -11.03
C ARG A 75 -14.80 4.36 -10.18
N LEU A 76 -14.72 4.78 -8.91
CA LEU A 76 -15.90 4.77 -8.03
C LEU A 76 -17.00 5.71 -8.52
N PRO A 77 -18.28 5.34 -8.39
CA PRO A 77 -19.39 6.25 -8.66
C PRO A 77 -19.49 7.35 -7.57
N GLY A 78 -20.38 8.29 -7.78
CA GLY A 78 -20.71 9.34 -6.81
C GLY A 78 -19.77 10.55 -6.82
N ASN A 79 -20.25 11.60 -6.15
CA ASN A 79 -19.59 12.90 -6.13
C ASN A 79 -18.39 12.89 -5.16
N SER A 80 -17.25 13.39 -5.63
CA SER A 80 -16.10 13.59 -4.75
C SER A 80 -16.19 14.91 -3.99
N ARG A 81 -15.89 14.88 -2.70
CA ARG A 81 -15.63 16.06 -1.88
C ARG A 81 -14.14 16.25 -1.71
N VAL A 82 -13.66 17.47 -1.92
CA VAL A 82 -12.24 17.84 -1.76
C VAL A 82 -12.10 18.69 -0.50
N TYR A 83 -11.25 18.25 0.42
CA TYR A 83 -10.91 18.95 1.64
C TYR A 83 -9.49 19.49 1.53
N LYS A 84 -9.34 20.81 1.41
CA LYS A 84 -8.04 21.48 1.41
C LYS A 84 -7.52 21.69 2.83
N SER A 85 -6.22 21.49 3.03
CA SER A 85 -5.56 21.75 4.30
C SER A 85 -5.31 23.25 4.50
N CYS A 86 -4.93 23.61 5.73
CA CYS A 86 -4.35 24.91 6.02
C CYS A 86 -2.89 24.68 6.41
N ASP A 87 -1.97 25.21 5.61
CA ASP A 87 -0.54 24.98 5.72
C ASP A 87 0.15 26.27 6.19
N THR A 88 1.02 26.15 7.19
CA THR A 88 1.74 27.27 7.81
C THR A 88 3.16 26.86 8.17
N ILE A 89 4.05 27.82 8.32
CA ILE A 89 5.41 27.60 8.83
C ILE A 89 5.44 27.94 10.32
N CYS A 90 6.15 27.14 11.13
CA CYS A 90 6.40 27.48 12.53
C CYS A 90 7.26 28.75 12.64
N LYS A 91 6.70 29.79 13.26
CA LYS A 91 7.47 30.99 13.65
C LYS A 91 8.57 30.57 14.63
N GLY A 92 9.83 30.76 14.24
CA GLY A 92 11.02 30.40 15.02
C GLY A 92 11.82 29.18 14.53
N SER A 93 11.41 28.51 13.44
CA SER A 93 12.21 27.43 12.83
C SER A 93 13.22 27.89 11.77
N SER A 94 13.29 29.19 11.50
CA SER A 94 14.12 29.81 10.47
C SER A 94 14.98 30.92 11.07
N THR A 95 16.14 31.14 10.45
CA THR A 95 17.10 32.19 10.82
C THR A 95 16.73 33.58 10.28
N TYR A 96 15.71 33.70 9.43
CA TYR A 96 15.35 34.94 8.74
C TYR A 96 13.86 35.28 8.92
N GLY A 97 13.55 36.52 9.28
CA GLY A 97 12.19 36.98 9.59
C GLY A 97 11.21 37.12 8.41
N SER A 98 11.50 36.54 7.24
CA SER A 98 10.76 36.73 5.99
C SER A 98 10.34 35.43 5.29
N ASP A 99 10.09 34.35 6.04
CA ASP A 99 9.65 33.05 5.49
C ASP A 99 8.38 33.13 4.64
N GLU A 100 7.45 34.02 4.99
CA GLU A 100 6.18 34.19 4.27
C GLU A 100 6.38 34.74 2.84
N ILE A 101 7.50 35.43 2.58
CA ILE A 101 7.87 35.91 1.25
C ILE A 101 8.62 34.81 0.46
N LEU A 102 9.44 34.02 1.16
CA LEU A 102 10.30 33.00 0.53
C LEU A 102 9.52 31.73 0.13
N TYR A 103 8.50 31.36 0.91
CA TYR A 103 7.74 30.14 0.72
C TYR A 103 6.24 30.42 0.56
N PRO A 104 5.75 30.63 -0.67
CA PRO A 104 4.34 30.91 -0.90
C PRO A 104 3.45 29.71 -0.53
N PRO A 105 2.17 29.94 -0.15
CA PRO A 105 1.24 28.86 0.21
C PRO A 105 1.10 27.78 -0.87
N GLU A 106 1.15 28.16 -2.15
CA GLU A 106 1.09 27.25 -3.29
C GLU A 106 2.22 26.22 -3.24
N TYR A 107 3.44 26.66 -2.89
CA TYR A 107 4.58 25.79 -2.69
C TYR A 107 4.34 24.83 -1.51
N LEU A 108 3.88 25.34 -0.36
CA LEU A 108 3.59 24.50 0.82
C LEU A 108 2.55 23.41 0.51
N ASN A 109 1.53 23.76 -0.28
CA ASN A 109 0.45 22.86 -0.71
C ASN A 109 0.97 21.71 -1.60
N THR A 110 2.10 21.88 -2.27
CA THR A 110 2.74 20.81 -3.07
C THR A 110 3.46 19.77 -2.20
N LEU A 111 3.89 20.14 -0.98
CA LEU A 111 4.73 19.27 -0.17
C LEU A 111 4.01 18.00 0.28
N ARG A 112 4.74 16.89 0.22
CA ARG A 112 4.29 15.53 0.55
C ARG A 112 5.23 14.93 1.58
N PHE A 113 4.66 14.34 2.63
CA PHE A 113 5.44 13.74 3.71
C PHE A 113 4.80 12.41 4.12
N SER A 114 5.64 11.47 4.55
CA SER A 114 5.15 10.21 5.08
C SER A 114 4.40 10.43 6.40
N GLY A 115 3.31 9.69 6.62
CA GLY A 115 2.60 9.69 7.91
C GLY A 115 1.67 10.88 8.17
N MET A 116 1.51 11.81 7.22
CA MET A 116 0.55 12.91 7.30
C MET A 116 -0.26 13.05 6.01
N PRO A 117 -1.48 13.63 6.07
CA PRO A 117 -2.31 13.79 4.89
C PRO A 117 -1.74 14.86 3.94
N ASN A 118 -2.10 14.73 2.66
CA ASN A 118 -1.77 15.71 1.63
C ASN A 118 -2.60 17.00 1.79
N HIS A 119 -2.20 18.06 1.08
CA HIS A 119 -2.97 19.30 1.06
C HIS A 119 -4.41 19.05 0.63
N GLU A 120 -4.60 18.38 -0.51
CA GLU A 120 -5.91 17.99 -0.99
C GLU A 120 -6.23 16.55 -0.56
N LEU A 121 -7.28 16.41 0.24
CA LEU A 121 -7.87 15.12 0.60
C LEU A 121 -9.20 14.97 -0.16
N LYS A 122 -9.21 14.08 -1.16
CA LYS A 122 -10.41 13.76 -1.96
C LYS A 122 -11.09 12.52 -1.39
N LEU A 123 -12.38 12.63 -1.03
CA LEU A 123 -13.18 11.55 -0.49
C LEU A 123 -14.49 11.40 -1.28
N LYS A 124 -15.04 10.18 -1.30
CA LYS A 124 -16.38 9.85 -1.81
C LYS A 124 -17.12 9.10 -0.71
N GLU A 125 -18.45 9.03 -0.81
CA GLU A 125 -19.23 8.19 0.10
C GLU A 125 -18.89 6.71 -0.09
N GLY A 126 -18.86 5.93 1.00
CA GLY A 126 -18.56 4.50 0.96
C GLY A 126 -17.08 4.11 0.80
N VAL A 127 -16.15 5.08 0.76
CA VAL A 127 -14.71 4.77 0.66
C VAL A 127 -14.14 4.35 2.02
N PRO A 128 -13.33 3.29 2.09
CA PRO A 128 -12.62 2.94 3.30
C PRO A 128 -11.50 3.96 3.55
N ILE A 129 -11.38 4.39 4.80
CA ILE A 129 -10.34 5.30 5.26
C ILE A 129 -9.53 4.67 6.38
N MET A 130 -8.24 5.01 6.43
CA MET A 130 -7.37 4.71 7.56
C MET A 130 -7.14 5.99 8.38
N LEU A 131 -7.11 5.85 9.71
CA LEU A 131 -6.65 6.91 10.59
C LEU A 131 -5.13 6.97 10.57
N LEU A 132 -4.57 8.19 10.46
CA LEU A 132 -3.13 8.44 10.45
C LEU A 132 -2.58 8.74 11.84
N CYS A 133 -3.44 8.98 12.82
CA CYS A 133 -3.06 9.14 14.22
C CYS A 133 -4.16 8.61 15.15
N ASN A 134 -3.81 8.39 16.41
CA ASN A 134 -4.76 7.98 17.42
C ASN A 134 -5.71 9.13 17.73
N LEU A 135 -7.02 8.86 17.62
CA LEU A 135 -8.08 9.78 18.02
C LEU A 135 -8.60 9.41 19.40
N ASN A 136 -9.17 10.40 20.10
CA ASN A 136 -9.86 10.12 21.36
C ASN A 136 -11.17 9.37 21.06
N PRO A 137 -11.34 8.13 21.55
CA PRO A 137 -12.52 7.32 21.25
C PRO A 137 -13.82 7.91 21.83
N LYS A 138 -13.73 8.86 22.78
CA LYS A 138 -14.91 9.58 23.30
C LYS A 138 -15.50 10.60 22.31
N LYS A 139 -14.76 10.98 21.28
CA LYS A 139 -15.25 11.91 20.25
C LYS A 139 -15.99 11.11 19.17
N THR A 140 -17.20 11.56 18.82
CA THR A 140 -18.05 10.93 17.78
C THR A 140 -17.72 11.40 16.36
N TYR A 141 -16.79 12.35 16.20
CA TYR A 141 -16.39 12.90 14.92
C TYR A 141 -14.86 12.96 14.80
N ILE A 142 -14.38 12.98 13.56
CA ILE A 142 -12.95 13.12 13.24
C ILE A 142 -12.63 14.62 13.10
N PRO A 143 -11.86 15.23 14.02
CA PRO A 143 -11.48 16.63 13.90
C PRO A 143 -10.34 16.81 12.88
N ARG A 144 -10.19 18.04 12.36
CA ARG A 144 -8.94 18.46 11.73
C ARG A 144 -7.88 18.66 12.80
N ILE A 145 -6.70 18.07 12.61
CA ILE A 145 -5.58 18.14 13.54
C ILE A 145 -4.40 18.79 12.82
N THR A 146 -3.62 19.58 13.56
CA THR A 146 -2.35 20.12 13.06
C THR A 146 -1.26 19.06 13.21
N MET A 147 -0.64 18.69 12.09
CA MET A 147 0.46 17.73 12.02
C MET A 147 1.70 18.42 11.48
N SER A 148 2.86 17.96 11.95
CA SER A 148 4.17 18.37 11.41
C SER A 148 4.94 17.13 10.99
N PRO A 149 5.66 17.17 9.86
CA PRO A 149 6.47 16.05 9.44
C PRO A 149 7.59 15.77 10.46
N ALA A 150 7.88 14.49 10.68
CA ALA A 150 9.03 14.09 11.49
C ALA A 150 10.36 14.32 10.74
N ASP A 151 10.33 14.16 9.42
CA ASP A 151 11.50 14.30 8.56
C ASP A 151 11.80 15.78 8.26
N LYS A 152 13.06 16.16 8.41
CA LYS A 152 13.58 17.50 8.06
C LYS A 152 13.96 17.59 6.59
N LEU A 153 13.02 17.32 5.69
CA LEU A 153 13.25 17.40 4.24
C LEU A 153 13.29 18.83 3.71
N VAL A 154 12.76 19.79 4.48
CA VAL A 154 12.66 21.20 4.13
C VAL A 154 13.30 22.05 5.24
N PRO A 155 13.83 23.24 4.94
CA PRO A 155 14.57 24.07 5.89
C PRO A 155 13.67 24.81 6.91
N PHE A 156 12.45 24.34 7.13
CA PHE A 156 11.46 24.93 8.03
C PHE A 156 10.56 23.84 8.60
N VAL A 157 9.83 24.15 9.67
CA VAL A 157 8.85 23.21 10.22
C VAL A 157 7.47 23.53 9.64
N LEU A 158 6.98 22.66 8.76
CA LEU A 158 5.61 22.74 8.24
C LEU A 158 4.60 22.35 9.33
N LYS A 159 3.53 23.12 9.45
CA LYS A 159 2.31 22.81 10.19
C LYS A 159 1.14 22.70 9.22
N ARG A 160 0.61 21.49 9.04
CA ARG A 160 -0.55 21.20 8.19
C ARG A 160 -1.76 20.85 9.06
N LYS A 161 -2.83 21.65 8.97
CA LYS A 161 -4.12 21.37 9.62
C LYS A 161 -5.06 20.68 8.64
N GLN A 162 -5.33 19.40 8.87
CA GLN A 162 -6.14 18.55 7.98
C GLN A 162 -6.79 17.40 8.77
N PHE A 163 -7.79 16.73 8.20
CA PHE A 163 -8.30 15.48 8.75
C PHE A 163 -7.18 14.42 8.74
N PRO A 164 -6.91 13.73 9.86
CA PRO A 164 -5.83 12.75 9.97
C PRO A 164 -6.26 11.41 9.36
N VAL A 165 -6.67 11.42 8.09
CA VAL A 165 -7.20 10.25 7.39
C VAL A 165 -6.61 10.13 5.99
N ALA A 166 -6.57 8.91 5.47
CA ALA A 166 -6.22 8.63 4.07
C ALA A 166 -7.14 7.54 3.52
N VAL A 167 -7.43 7.58 2.22
CA VAL A 167 -8.13 6.49 1.51
C VAL A 167 -7.29 5.21 1.61
N CYS A 168 -7.94 4.07 1.87
CA CYS A 168 -7.25 2.82 2.17
C CYS A 168 -7.75 1.59 1.40
N TYR A 169 -7.91 1.69 0.08
CA TYR A 169 -8.00 0.49 -0.77
C TYR A 169 -6.64 -0.18 -0.96
N ALA A 170 -5.58 0.62 -0.97
CA ALA A 170 -4.20 0.16 -0.92
C ALA A 170 -3.46 0.75 0.28
N MET A 171 -2.49 0.02 0.81
CA MET A 171 -1.59 0.46 1.88
C MET A 171 -0.20 -0.17 1.72
N THR A 172 0.80 0.35 2.44
CA THR A 172 2.13 -0.26 2.37
C THR A 172 2.17 -1.55 3.19
N ILE A 173 3.03 -2.49 2.78
CA ILE A 173 3.26 -3.75 3.52
C ILE A 173 3.57 -3.45 5.00
N ASN A 174 4.44 -2.47 5.26
CA ASN A 174 4.78 -2.04 6.62
C ASN A 174 3.56 -1.54 7.41
N LYS A 175 2.64 -0.77 6.79
CA LYS A 175 1.44 -0.25 7.45
C LYS A 175 0.37 -1.32 7.69
N SER A 176 0.43 -2.44 6.99
CA SER A 176 -0.47 -3.58 7.20
C SER A 176 -0.12 -4.43 8.44
N GLN A 177 1.07 -4.20 9.03
CA GLN A 177 1.49 -4.95 10.22
C GLN A 177 0.49 -4.74 11.38
N ARG A 178 0.07 -5.85 12.01
CA ARG A 178 -0.94 -5.91 13.08
C ARG A 178 -2.40 -5.67 12.66
N GLN A 179 -2.71 -5.68 11.37
CA GLN A 179 -4.09 -5.72 10.86
C GLN A 179 -4.47 -7.13 10.38
N THR A 180 -5.74 -7.52 10.54
CA THR A 180 -6.28 -8.79 10.03
C THR A 180 -6.96 -8.56 8.68
N VAL A 181 -6.30 -8.98 7.60
CA VAL A 181 -6.83 -8.88 6.22
C VAL A 181 -6.99 -10.30 5.66
N LYS A 182 -8.17 -10.67 5.15
CA LYS A 182 -8.44 -12.05 4.68
C LYS A 182 -8.17 -12.21 3.19
N SER A 183 -8.48 -11.18 2.39
CA SER A 183 -8.26 -11.14 0.95
C SER A 183 -7.28 -10.03 0.63
N VAL A 184 -6.10 -10.41 0.12
CA VAL A 184 -4.96 -9.52 -0.04
C VAL A 184 -4.49 -9.57 -1.49
N GLY A 185 -4.48 -8.41 -2.13
CA GLY A 185 -3.74 -8.19 -3.37
C GLY A 185 -2.34 -7.71 -3.04
N LEU A 186 -1.30 -8.32 -3.58
CA LEU A 186 0.08 -7.87 -3.43
C LEU A 186 0.56 -7.28 -4.76
N TYR A 187 0.72 -5.96 -4.82
CA TYR A 187 1.22 -5.23 -5.98
C TYR A 187 2.71 -4.92 -5.83
N LEU A 188 3.54 -5.51 -6.68
CA LEU A 188 5.00 -5.40 -6.66
C LEU A 188 5.48 -4.72 -7.95
N PRO A 189 5.62 -3.38 -7.95
CA PRO A 189 6.05 -2.61 -9.12
C PRO A 189 7.53 -2.74 -9.47
N ASN A 190 8.26 -3.48 -8.66
CA ASN A 190 9.68 -3.68 -8.73
C ASN A 190 9.98 -5.03 -8.04
N PRO A 191 10.98 -5.80 -8.48
CA PRO A 191 11.43 -6.98 -7.75
C PRO A 191 11.73 -6.57 -6.30
N VAL A 192 11.18 -7.28 -5.31
CA VAL A 192 11.13 -6.82 -3.91
C VAL A 192 12.54 -6.51 -3.38
N PHE A 193 12.84 -5.22 -3.23
CA PHE A 193 14.20 -4.71 -3.00
C PHE A 193 14.66 -4.73 -1.52
N ASN A 194 13.86 -5.20 -0.57
CA ASN A 194 14.24 -5.28 0.85
C ASN A 194 13.84 -6.60 1.51
N HIS A 195 14.74 -7.11 2.37
CA HIS A 195 14.59 -8.38 3.09
C HIS A 195 13.21 -8.53 3.77
N GLY A 196 12.61 -9.70 3.63
CA GLY A 196 11.42 -10.09 4.40
C GLY A 196 10.10 -9.42 4.00
N GLN A 197 10.05 -8.46 3.07
CA GLN A 197 8.79 -7.82 2.68
C GLN A 197 7.80 -8.79 2.02
N LEU A 198 8.29 -9.70 1.17
CA LEU A 198 7.46 -10.76 0.58
C LEU A 198 6.95 -11.71 1.66
N TYR A 199 7.82 -12.11 2.60
CA TYR A 199 7.44 -12.93 3.75
C TYR A 199 6.37 -12.24 4.62
N VAL A 200 6.55 -10.95 4.92
CA VAL A 200 5.57 -10.16 5.68
C VAL A 200 4.24 -10.14 4.93
N ALA A 201 4.22 -9.89 3.63
CA ALA A 201 2.99 -9.84 2.84
C ALA A 201 2.28 -11.21 2.79
N VAL A 202 3.01 -12.29 2.50
CA VAL A 202 2.45 -13.66 2.41
C VAL A 202 1.95 -14.14 3.78
N SER A 203 2.69 -13.86 4.86
CA SER A 203 2.28 -14.21 6.24
C SER A 203 1.04 -13.47 6.74
N ARG A 204 0.60 -12.39 6.05
CA ARG A 204 -0.67 -11.72 6.39
C ARG A 204 -1.90 -12.44 5.85
N VAL A 205 -1.76 -13.34 4.88
CA VAL A 205 -2.93 -13.97 4.26
C VAL A 205 -3.35 -15.20 5.06
N THR A 206 -4.60 -15.22 5.51
CA THR A 206 -5.16 -16.33 6.30
C THR A 206 -5.57 -17.54 5.45
N SER A 207 -5.59 -17.41 4.12
CA SER A 207 -5.94 -18.50 3.18
C SER A 207 -5.21 -18.31 1.85
N PRO A 208 -4.60 -19.37 1.26
CA PRO A 208 -3.94 -19.29 -0.05
C PRO A 208 -4.86 -18.79 -1.18
N LEU A 209 -6.16 -19.07 -1.11
CA LEU A 209 -7.15 -18.60 -2.10
C LEU A 209 -7.39 -17.09 -2.02
N GLY A 210 -7.14 -16.49 -0.85
CA GLY A 210 -7.28 -15.07 -0.60
C GLY A 210 -6.09 -14.22 -1.06
N LEU A 211 -4.98 -14.83 -1.49
CA LEU A 211 -3.79 -14.13 -1.95
C LEU A 211 -3.78 -13.99 -3.47
N LYS A 212 -3.65 -12.76 -3.95
CA LYS A 212 -3.49 -12.42 -5.37
C LYS A 212 -2.24 -11.58 -5.50
N ILE A 213 -1.38 -11.86 -6.45
CA ILE A 213 -0.09 -11.17 -6.60
C ILE A 213 -0.04 -10.57 -7.99
N VAL A 214 0.50 -9.37 -8.15
CA VAL A 214 0.83 -8.78 -9.45
C VAL A 214 2.26 -8.31 -9.36
N CYS A 215 3.12 -8.85 -10.23
CA CYS A 215 4.52 -8.47 -10.38
C CYS A 215 4.69 -7.76 -11.71
N VAL A 216 5.33 -6.60 -11.69
CA VAL A 216 5.74 -5.89 -12.91
C VAL A 216 7.20 -5.48 -12.87
N ASP A 217 7.79 -5.26 -14.04
CA ASP A 217 9.09 -4.62 -14.21
C ASP A 217 8.96 -3.09 -14.32
N GLN A 218 10.09 -2.44 -14.63
CA GLN A 218 10.19 -0.99 -14.76
C GLN A 218 9.31 -0.42 -15.89
N ASP A 219 8.95 -1.25 -16.88
CA ASP A 219 8.11 -0.89 -18.02
C ASP A 219 6.62 -1.24 -17.78
N GLU A 220 6.25 -1.54 -16.53
CA GLU A 220 4.92 -2.00 -16.12
C GLU A 220 4.47 -3.29 -16.82
N ALA A 221 5.40 -4.04 -17.42
CA ALA A 221 5.11 -5.31 -18.06
C ALA A 221 5.05 -6.43 -17.02
N CYS A 222 4.12 -7.37 -17.22
CA CYS A 222 3.98 -8.51 -16.32
C CYS A 222 5.20 -9.43 -16.43
N THR A 223 6.04 -9.45 -15.39
CA THR A 223 7.17 -10.37 -15.33
C THR A 223 6.73 -11.78 -14.95
N GLY A 224 5.67 -11.91 -14.15
CA GLY A 224 5.24 -13.19 -13.57
C GLY A 224 6.21 -13.79 -12.55
N TYR A 225 7.30 -13.09 -12.23
CA TYR A 225 8.29 -13.50 -11.22
C TYR A 225 8.83 -12.29 -10.44
N THR A 226 9.20 -12.51 -9.19
CA THR A 226 9.97 -11.54 -8.39
C THR A 226 11.18 -12.22 -7.76
N LYS A 227 12.32 -11.52 -7.73
CA LYS A 227 13.49 -11.97 -6.97
C LYS A 227 13.18 -11.86 -5.49
N ASN A 228 13.42 -12.94 -4.73
CA ASN A 228 13.26 -12.93 -3.28
C ASN A 228 14.63 -12.98 -2.62
N ILE A 229 14.92 -11.98 -1.79
CA ILE A 229 16.18 -11.86 -1.06
C ILE A 229 15.93 -12.35 0.38
N VAL A 230 15.99 -13.67 0.59
CA VAL A 230 15.79 -14.30 1.90
C VAL A 230 17.10 -14.95 2.39
N TYR A 231 17.37 -14.80 3.69
CA TYR A 231 18.50 -15.43 4.39
C TYR A 231 18.31 -16.95 4.43
N HIS A 232 19.41 -17.71 4.37
CA HIS A 232 19.47 -19.19 4.30
C HIS A 232 18.74 -19.97 5.42
N GLU A 233 18.14 -19.29 6.41
CA GLU A 233 17.52 -19.91 7.59
C GLU A 233 15.99 -20.02 7.52
N ILE A 234 15.33 -19.38 6.53
CA ILE A 234 13.85 -19.40 6.42
C ILE A 234 13.34 -20.65 5.68
N ASP A 235 14.23 -21.45 5.08
CA ASP A 235 13.88 -22.70 4.39
C ASP A 235 13.04 -23.62 5.28
N LYS A 236 13.31 -23.69 6.60
CA LYS A 236 12.52 -24.54 7.50
C LYS A 236 11.09 -24.04 7.73
N TRP A 237 10.82 -22.75 7.83
CA TRP A 237 9.49 -22.26 8.27
C TRP A 237 8.45 -22.17 7.16
N ILE A 238 8.87 -22.02 5.90
CA ILE A 238 7.96 -22.06 4.74
C ILE A 238 7.62 -23.51 4.38
N LEU A 239 8.56 -24.45 4.59
CA LEU A 239 8.40 -25.87 4.23
C LEU A 239 7.39 -26.63 5.10
N TYR A 240 7.17 -26.27 6.38
CA TYR A 240 6.34 -27.11 7.27
C TYR A 240 4.83 -26.79 7.30
N PRO A 241 4.35 -25.52 7.30
CA PRO A 241 2.91 -25.25 7.29
C PRO A 241 2.27 -25.28 5.89
N LEU A 242 3.05 -24.98 4.84
CA LEU A 242 2.60 -25.01 3.44
C LEU A 242 2.97 -26.31 2.72
N GLY A 243 3.87 -27.12 3.30
CA GLY A 243 4.31 -28.40 2.71
C GLY A 243 3.17 -29.41 2.58
N SER A 244 2.26 -29.49 3.54
CA SER A 244 1.11 -30.40 3.47
C SER A 244 0.04 -29.98 2.46
N LEU A 245 0.02 -28.71 2.02
CA LEU A 245 -0.95 -28.21 1.05
C LEU A 245 -0.41 -28.18 -0.40
N LEU A 246 0.91 -28.16 -0.58
CA LEU A 246 1.57 -28.09 -1.89
C LEU A 246 2.07 -29.44 -2.40
N PHE A 247 2.42 -30.36 -1.49
CA PHE A 247 2.75 -31.73 -1.85
C PHE A 247 1.47 -32.58 -1.82
N GLY A 248 0.70 -32.52 -2.89
CA GLY A 248 -0.02 -33.70 -3.37
C GLY A 248 0.99 -34.77 -3.79
N LEU A 249 1.77 -35.29 -2.84
CA LEU A 249 2.55 -36.50 -3.05
C LEU A 249 1.55 -37.64 -2.91
N ASN A 250 1.03 -38.09 -4.05
CA ASN A 250 0.69 -39.49 -4.17
C ASN A 250 1.99 -40.27 -3.97
N ARG A 251 2.20 -40.73 -2.74
CA ARG A 251 2.75 -42.03 -2.38
C ARG A 251 2.46 -42.32 -0.92
#